data_AF-A0A2V9G0U8-F1
#
_entry.id   AF-A0A2V9G0U8-F1
#
_cell.length_a   1.000
_cell.length_b   1.000
_cell.length_c   1.000
_cell.angle_alpha   90.00
_cell.angle_beta   90.00
_cell.angle_gamma   90.00
#
_symmetry.space_group_name_H-M   'P 1'
#
loop_
_entity.id
_entity.type
_entity.pdbx_description
1 polymer ?
#
loop_
_entity_poly.entity_id
_entity_poly.type
_entity_poly.pdbx_seq_one_letter_code
_entity_poly.pdbx_strand_id
1 'polypeptide(L)'
;MTLGTAMLLTSTASAQGREERGEGGVVRAGNGPGPAANGPGPGCNIIPPLASIGTKVEILQFPPPDSLTNPDLAGPVQLLKSGKFDIPIEQLTGINVPAGNPRGTITLPLYKGAVNTPSGLKPAWYIILDAGDQAEAERLGVNFSKKLHNAGDAARAATRRADGTFLFDSGLVDFRPNREVVAGSQEKPFPPSVAEPGSVGDEDYSPLVLV
;
A
#
# COMPACT_ATOMS: atom_id res chain seq x y z
N MET A 1 -28.64 -42.33 43.11
CA MET A 1 -28.70 -42.66 41.66
C MET A 1 -28.91 -41.33 40.96
N THR A 2 -27.98 -40.75 40.20
CA THR A 2 -27.27 -41.28 39.02
C THR A 2 -25.97 -40.50 38.80
N LEU A 3 -24.95 -41.15 38.24
CA LEU A 3 -23.64 -40.61 37.85
C LEU A 3 -23.72 -39.46 36.81
N GLY A 4 -22.70 -38.59 36.80
CA GLY A 4 -22.43 -37.63 35.71
C GLY A 4 -20.94 -37.28 35.61
N THR A 5 -20.33 -37.70 34.50
CA THR A 5 -18.91 -37.73 34.12
C THR A 5 -18.20 -36.36 34.07
N ALA A 6 -16.92 -36.35 34.45
CA ALA A 6 -15.99 -35.25 34.24
C ALA A 6 -15.36 -35.30 32.84
N MET A 7 -15.22 -34.14 32.18
CA MET A 7 -14.29 -33.95 31.07
C MET A 7 -13.54 -32.63 31.29
N LEU A 8 -12.25 -32.75 31.59
CA LEU A 8 -11.29 -31.64 31.60
C LEU A 8 -10.98 -31.26 30.15
N LEU A 9 -11.13 -29.98 29.81
CA LEU A 9 -10.51 -29.38 28.64
C LEU A 9 -9.56 -28.28 29.12
N THR A 10 -8.28 -28.61 29.13
CA THR A 10 -7.18 -27.66 29.28
C THR A 10 -7.08 -26.82 28.01
N SER A 11 -7.52 -25.56 28.05
CA SER A 11 -7.14 -24.58 27.04
C SER A 11 -5.83 -23.91 27.46
N THR A 12 -4.76 -24.23 26.76
CA THR A 12 -3.46 -23.57 26.89
C THR A 12 -3.54 -22.11 26.47
N ALA A 13 -2.78 -21.29 27.19
CA ALA A 13 -2.73 -19.84 27.14
C ALA A 13 -2.64 -19.23 25.74
N SER A 14 -3.59 -18.35 25.42
CA SER A 14 -3.27 -17.11 24.73
C SER A 14 -3.15 -16.05 25.81
N ALA A 15 -1.98 -15.41 25.91
CA ALA A 15 -1.73 -14.33 26.85
C ALA A 15 -2.60 -13.12 26.46
N GLN A 16 -3.82 -13.12 26.97
CA GLN A 16 -4.68 -11.95 26.97
C GLN A 16 -4.01 -10.97 27.94
N GLY A 17 -3.21 -10.07 27.36
CA GLY A 17 -2.62 -8.95 28.07
C GLY A 17 -3.72 -8.25 28.84
N ARG A 18 -3.60 -8.29 30.16
CA ARG A 18 -4.46 -7.62 31.11
C ARG A 18 -4.48 -6.14 30.72
N GLU A 19 -5.61 -5.64 30.21
CA GLU A 19 -5.83 -4.21 30.10
C GLU A 19 -5.93 -3.67 31.53
N GLU A 20 -4.80 -3.19 32.05
CA GLU A 20 -4.83 -2.28 33.18
C GLU A 20 -5.48 -0.99 32.68
N ARG A 21 -6.75 -0.84 33.06
CA ARG A 21 -7.53 0.39 32.91
C ARG A 21 -6.97 1.44 33.88
N GLY A 22 -5.79 1.96 33.57
CA GLY A 22 -5.22 3.15 34.17
C GLY A 22 -5.69 4.40 33.43
N GLU A 23 -6.19 5.38 34.17
CA GLU A 23 -6.59 6.70 33.65
C GLU A 23 -5.50 7.31 32.75
N GLY A 24 -5.89 7.77 31.56
CA GLY A 24 -5.09 8.68 30.74
C GLY A 24 -3.90 8.11 29.97
N GLY A 25 -3.80 6.79 29.79
CA GLY A 25 -2.72 6.16 29.04
C GLY A 25 -2.79 6.43 27.53
N VAL A 26 -1.90 7.30 27.04
CA VAL A 26 -1.64 7.54 25.62
C VAL A 26 -1.41 6.22 24.88
N VAL A 27 -2.26 5.90 23.91
CA VAL A 27 -2.07 4.73 23.03
C VAL A 27 -0.80 4.99 22.21
N ARG A 28 0.32 4.38 22.61
CA ARG A 28 1.56 4.41 21.80
C ARG A 28 1.26 3.73 20.47
N ALA A 29 1.36 4.49 19.39
CA ALA A 29 1.21 3.96 18.04
C ALA A 29 2.08 2.70 17.90
N GLY A 30 1.47 1.59 17.49
CA GLY A 30 2.22 0.38 17.17
C GLY A 30 3.31 0.73 16.15
N ASN A 31 4.53 0.28 16.39
CA ASN A 31 5.64 0.45 15.45
C ASN A 31 5.79 -0.86 14.66
N GLY A 32 5.95 -0.79 13.35
CA GLY A 32 6.11 -1.96 12.48
C GLY A 32 4.81 -2.47 11.85
N PRO A 33 4.88 -3.56 11.05
CA PRO A 33 3.77 -4.08 10.26
C PRO A 33 2.76 -4.81 11.16
N GLY A 34 1.93 -4.04 11.84
CA GLY A 34 0.84 -4.52 12.68
C GLY A 34 -0.36 -3.58 12.59
N PRO A 35 -1.50 -3.94 13.21
CA PRO A 35 -2.66 -3.07 13.28
C PRO A 35 -2.28 -1.81 14.08
N ALA A 36 -1.87 -0.77 13.37
CA ALA A 36 -1.49 0.51 13.97
C ALA A 36 -2.74 1.37 14.24
N ALA A 37 -2.53 2.66 14.52
CA ALA A 37 -3.57 3.66 14.80
C ALA A 37 -4.66 3.82 13.71
N ASN A 38 -4.55 3.10 12.59
CA ASN A 38 -5.52 3.06 11.49
C ASN A 38 -6.53 1.90 11.58
N GLY A 39 -6.46 1.07 12.64
CA GLY A 39 -7.39 -0.05 12.85
C GLY A 39 -6.83 -1.43 12.45
N PRO A 40 -7.63 -2.50 12.64
CA PRO A 40 -7.22 -3.86 12.31
C PRO A 40 -7.10 -4.06 10.79
N GLY A 41 -5.87 -4.23 10.30
CA GLY A 41 -5.60 -4.54 8.90
C GLY A 41 -4.11 -4.79 8.64
N PRO A 42 -3.73 -5.78 7.82
CA PRO A 42 -2.35 -5.95 7.40
C PRO A 42 -1.89 -4.73 6.59
N GLY A 43 -0.71 -4.17 6.92
CA GLY A 43 -0.01 -3.22 6.04
C GLY A 43 -0.35 -1.73 6.18
N CYS A 44 -1.26 -1.32 7.07
CA CYS A 44 -1.66 0.09 7.22
C CYS A 44 -0.73 0.94 8.11
N ASN A 45 0.48 0.47 8.43
CA ASN A 45 1.47 1.23 9.19
C ASN A 45 2.66 1.61 8.33
N ILE A 46 2.69 2.85 7.87
CA ILE A 46 3.83 3.42 7.12
C ILE A 46 4.96 3.89 8.03
N ILE A 47 4.76 3.84 9.36
CA ILE A 47 5.80 4.18 10.32
C ILE A 47 6.72 2.97 10.46
N PRO A 48 8.03 3.10 10.14
CA PRO A 48 8.97 2.01 10.30
C PRO A 48 8.98 1.52 11.76
N PRO A 49 9.26 0.23 12.00
CA PRO A 49 9.44 -0.24 13.36
C PRO A 49 10.53 0.55 14.07
N LEU A 50 10.38 0.76 15.39
CA LEU A 50 11.46 1.28 16.21
C LEU A 50 12.64 0.30 16.16
N ALA A 51 13.87 0.81 16.16
CA ALA A 51 15.07 -0.03 16.21
C ALA A 51 15.11 -0.95 17.44
N SER A 52 14.41 -0.60 18.52
CA SER A 52 14.31 -1.39 19.74
C SER A 52 13.25 -2.51 19.68
N ILE A 53 12.50 -2.66 18.58
CA ILE A 53 11.43 -3.66 18.50
C ILE A 53 11.98 -5.08 18.74
N GLY A 54 11.31 -5.86 19.58
CA GLY A 54 11.75 -7.22 19.93
C GLY A 54 12.98 -7.29 20.86
N THR A 55 13.46 -6.15 21.36
CA THR A 55 14.60 -6.09 22.30
C THR A 55 14.13 -5.62 23.69
N LYS A 56 14.94 -5.90 24.72
CA LYS A 56 14.77 -5.33 26.08
C LYS A 56 15.42 -3.94 26.23
N VAL A 57 16.08 -3.47 25.19
CA VAL A 57 16.88 -2.24 25.19
C VAL A 57 15.96 -1.07 24.83
N GLU A 58 16.02 0.03 25.57
CA GLU A 58 15.23 1.22 25.24
C GLU A 58 15.76 1.91 23.98
N ILE A 59 14.87 2.50 23.17
CA ILE A 59 15.24 3.21 21.92
C ILE A 59 16.28 4.32 22.15
N LEU A 60 16.31 4.93 23.33
CA LEU A 60 17.28 5.98 23.71
C LEU A 60 18.73 5.48 23.74
N GLN A 61 18.93 4.16 23.82
CA GLN A 61 20.26 3.54 23.84
C GLN A 61 20.75 3.18 22.43
N PHE A 62 19.88 3.25 21.41
CA PHE A 62 20.29 3.10 20.03
C PHE A 62 20.86 4.43 19.54
N PRO A 63 22.00 4.43 18.83
CA PRO A 63 22.46 5.64 18.17
C PRO A 63 21.39 6.12 17.16
N PRO A 64 21.31 7.43 16.89
CA PRO A 64 20.51 7.93 15.78
C PRO A 64 20.93 7.17 14.50
N PRO A 65 19.99 6.73 13.66
CA PRO A 65 20.36 6.12 12.39
C PRO A 65 21.26 7.05 11.60
N ASP A 66 22.33 6.50 11.02
CA ASP A 66 23.36 7.27 10.32
C ASP A 66 22.79 8.09 9.14
N SER A 67 21.64 7.69 8.61
CA SER A 67 20.89 8.45 7.59
C SER A 67 20.33 9.78 8.07
N LEU A 68 20.16 9.98 9.39
CA LEU A 68 19.72 11.26 9.97
C LEU A 68 20.87 12.27 10.09
N THR A 69 22.11 11.80 10.18
CA THR A 69 23.31 12.64 10.31
C THR A 69 24.02 12.83 8.97
N ASN A 70 23.99 11.81 8.10
CA ASN A 70 24.49 11.86 6.74
C ASN A 70 23.45 11.26 5.76
N PRO A 71 22.74 12.11 4.98
CA PRO A 71 21.75 11.67 4.01
C PRO A 71 22.28 10.66 2.98
N ASP A 72 23.58 10.69 2.66
CA ASP A 72 24.20 9.77 1.69
C ASP A 72 24.25 8.32 2.21
N LEU A 73 24.16 8.13 3.54
CA LEU A 73 24.11 6.82 4.18
C LEU A 73 22.72 6.19 4.17
N ALA A 74 21.68 6.94 3.77
CA ALA A 74 20.35 6.38 3.49
C ALA A 74 20.35 5.47 2.25
N GLY A 75 21.42 5.52 1.44
CA GLY A 75 21.44 4.97 0.10
C GLY A 75 20.58 5.78 -0.87
N PRO A 76 20.45 5.37 -2.15
CA PRO A 76 19.61 6.05 -3.11
C PRO A 76 18.15 6.11 -2.63
N VAL A 77 17.67 7.30 -2.27
CA VAL A 77 16.29 7.51 -1.83
C VAL A 77 15.34 7.36 -3.03
N GLN A 78 14.47 6.34 -3.01
CA GLN A 78 13.34 6.25 -3.94
C GLN A 78 12.24 7.20 -3.46
N LEU A 79 12.28 8.43 -3.94
CA LEU A 79 11.33 9.47 -3.57
C LEU A 79 10.30 9.62 -4.68
N LEU A 80 9.05 9.28 -4.36
CA LEU A 80 7.92 9.78 -5.11
C LEU A 80 7.68 11.25 -4.71
N LYS A 81 8.16 12.17 -5.55
CA LYS A 81 8.10 13.63 -5.36
C LYS A 81 6.83 14.26 -5.91
N SER A 82 6.10 13.53 -6.76
CA SER A 82 4.89 14.02 -7.41
C SER A 82 3.65 14.00 -6.52
N GLY A 83 3.71 13.28 -5.39
CA GLY A 83 2.60 13.17 -4.45
C GLY A 83 2.71 14.12 -3.26
N LYS A 84 1.56 14.65 -2.82
CA LYS A 84 1.46 15.38 -1.55
C LYS A 84 0.93 14.47 -0.47
N PHE A 85 1.58 14.43 0.68
CA PHE A 85 1.08 13.71 1.84
C PHE A 85 0.23 14.65 2.69
N ASP A 86 -0.93 14.18 3.16
CA ASP A 86 -1.87 15.00 3.96
C ASP A 86 -1.37 15.30 5.39
N ILE A 87 -0.18 14.82 5.74
CA ILE A 87 0.54 14.98 6.99
C ILE A 87 2.03 15.18 6.66
N PRO A 88 2.70 16.22 7.18
CA PRO A 88 4.15 16.35 7.05
C PRO A 88 4.85 15.09 7.59
N ILE A 89 5.84 14.57 6.88
CA ILE A 89 6.54 13.34 7.27
C ILE A 89 7.22 13.49 8.64
N GLU A 90 7.59 14.71 9.00
CA GLU A 90 8.17 15.12 10.28
C GLU A 90 7.14 15.06 11.42
N GLN A 91 5.84 15.17 11.12
CA GLN A 91 4.75 15.03 12.09
C GLN A 91 4.33 13.57 12.30
N LEU A 92 4.67 12.67 11.37
CA LEU A 92 4.43 11.22 11.51
C LEU A 92 5.29 10.58 12.60
N THR A 93 6.45 11.16 12.92
CA THR A 93 7.42 10.62 13.88
C THR A 93 7.27 11.20 15.29
N GLY A 94 6.47 12.27 15.48
CA GLY A 94 6.47 13.06 16.71
C GLY A 94 5.12 13.33 17.40
N ILE A 95 3.98 12.87 16.86
CA ILE A 95 2.66 13.30 17.37
C ILE A 95 1.70 12.14 17.63
N ASN A 96 1.04 12.17 18.79
CA ASN A 96 -0.12 11.34 19.12
C ASN A 96 -1.33 11.79 18.29
N VAL A 97 -1.55 11.14 17.14
CA VAL A 97 -2.71 11.42 16.27
C VAL A 97 -3.91 10.61 16.76
N PRO A 98 -5.08 11.22 16.99
CA PRO A 98 -6.31 10.52 17.40
C PRO A 98 -6.69 9.39 16.43
N ALA A 99 -7.19 8.27 16.96
CA ALA A 99 -7.68 7.14 16.16
C ALA A 99 -8.87 7.56 15.27
N GLY A 100 -8.95 7.00 14.06
CA GLY A 100 -10.07 7.21 13.14
C GLY A 100 -9.86 8.25 12.03
N ASN A 101 -8.70 8.94 12.01
CA ASN A 101 -8.28 9.73 10.85
C ASN A 101 -7.34 8.89 9.97
N PRO A 102 -7.58 8.76 8.65
CA PRO A 102 -6.68 8.03 7.77
C PRO A 102 -5.29 8.68 7.78
N ARG A 103 -4.29 7.98 8.34
CA ARG A 103 -2.87 8.32 8.19
C ARG A 103 -2.40 7.78 6.84
N GLY A 104 -1.55 8.48 6.12
CA GLY A 104 -0.95 7.88 4.91
C GLY A 104 -1.46 8.40 3.58
N THR A 105 -2.40 9.33 3.54
CA THR A 105 -3.01 9.73 2.27
C THR A 105 -2.01 10.50 1.42
N ILE A 106 -1.82 10.01 0.20
CA ILE A 106 -1.03 10.64 -0.83
C ILE A 106 -1.94 11.11 -1.97
N THR A 107 -1.86 12.39 -2.31
CA THR A 107 -2.54 12.97 -3.48
C THR A 107 -1.60 12.93 -4.67
N LEU A 108 -1.94 12.18 -5.72
CA LEU A 108 -1.15 12.00 -6.93
C LEU A 108 -1.75 12.78 -8.13
N PRO A 109 -0.93 13.21 -9.11
CA PRO A 109 -1.43 13.83 -10.32
C PRO A 109 -2.22 12.82 -11.18
N LEU A 110 -3.46 13.18 -11.52
CA LEU A 110 -4.29 12.41 -12.45
C LEU A 110 -4.14 12.96 -13.87
N TYR A 111 -3.64 12.13 -14.77
CA TYR A 111 -3.50 12.46 -16.19
C TYR A 111 -4.71 12.01 -16.98
N LYS A 112 -5.05 12.75 -18.04
CA LYS A 112 -6.12 12.40 -18.98
C LYS A 112 -5.54 12.21 -20.38
N GLY A 113 -5.35 10.96 -20.76
CA GLY A 113 -4.98 10.55 -22.12
C GLY A 113 -6.19 10.05 -22.93
N ALA A 114 -5.91 9.23 -23.94
CA ALA A 114 -6.97 8.48 -24.64
C ALA A 114 -6.46 7.11 -25.08
N VAL A 115 -7.39 6.18 -25.30
CA VAL A 115 -7.15 4.87 -25.92
C VAL A 115 -7.75 4.88 -27.33
N ASN A 116 -7.01 4.36 -28.30
CA ASN A 116 -7.55 4.10 -29.63
C ASN A 116 -8.48 2.88 -29.58
N THR A 117 -9.64 2.97 -30.22
CA THR A 117 -10.58 1.86 -30.31
C THR A 117 -11.17 1.81 -31.71
N PRO A 118 -11.72 0.67 -32.16
CA PRO A 118 -12.41 0.59 -33.44
C PRO A 118 -13.55 1.62 -33.60
N SER A 119 -14.14 2.07 -32.49
CA SER A 119 -15.21 3.07 -32.43
C SER A 119 -14.73 4.52 -32.29
N GLY A 120 -13.41 4.76 -32.32
CA GLY A 120 -12.79 6.07 -32.09
C GLY A 120 -12.11 6.19 -30.73
N LEU A 121 -11.65 7.41 -30.39
CA LEU A 121 -10.91 7.64 -29.15
C LEU A 121 -11.81 7.57 -27.92
N LYS A 122 -11.40 6.79 -26.92
CA LYS A 122 -12.01 6.79 -25.58
C LYS A 122 -11.08 7.45 -24.57
N PRO A 123 -11.60 8.21 -23.59
CA PRO A 123 -10.74 8.84 -22.59
C PRO A 123 -10.10 7.81 -21.66
N ALA A 124 -8.84 8.06 -21.28
CA ALA A 124 -8.08 7.23 -20.35
C ALA A 124 -7.56 8.08 -19.19
N TRP A 125 -7.85 7.69 -17.95
CA TRP A 125 -7.32 8.36 -16.76
C TRP A 125 -6.28 7.46 -16.10
N TYR A 126 -5.13 8.02 -15.77
CA TYR A 126 -4.02 7.26 -15.21
C TYR A 126 -3.16 8.12 -14.30
N ILE A 127 -2.45 7.44 -13.41
CA ILE A 127 -1.37 7.97 -12.59
C ILE A 127 -0.07 7.29 -13.04
N ILE A 128 1.07 7.93 -12.79
CA ILE A 128 2.38 7.33 -13.03
C ILE A 128 3.08 7.19 -11.67
N LEU A 129 3.53 5.99 -11.35
CA LEU A 129 4.17 5.66 -10.07
C LEU A 129 5.67 5.43 -10.21
N ASP A 130 6.08 4.87 -11.35
CA ASP A 130 7.46 4.52 -11.66
C ASP A 130 7.76 4.83 -13.13
N ALA A 131 9.03 5.06 -13.45
CA ALA A 131 9.52 5.16 -14.82
C ALA A 131 10.77 4.29 -15.03
N GLY A 132 10.87 3.71 -16.23
CA GLY A 132 12.01 2.88 -16.62
C GLY A 132 13.27 3.68 -16.89
N ASP A 133 13.14 4.93 -17.36
CA ASP A 133 14.23 5.86 -17.64
C ASP A 133 14.46 6.83 -16.47
N GLN A 134 15.73 7.12 -16.15
CA GLN A 134 16.11 7.94 -15.00
C GLN A 134 15.71 9.41 -15.19
N ALA A 135 15.96 9.98 -16.37
CA ALA A 135 15.65 11.39 -16.63
C ALA A 135 14.14 11.61 -16.62
N GLU A 136 13.37 10.65 -17.15
CA GLU A 136 11.92 10.69 -17.11
C GLU A 136 11.37 10.52 -15.68
N ALA A 137 11.94 9.62 -14.88
CA ALA A 137 11.60 9.46 -13.46
C ALA A 137 11.79 10.77 -12.70
N GLU A 138 12.92 11.44 -12.92
CA GLU A 138 13.23 12.74 -12.32
C GLU A 138 12.27 13.84 -12.80
N ARG A 139 11.97 13.90 -14.10
CA ARG A 139 11.04 14.87 -14.69
C ARG A 139 9.63 14.73 -14.12
N LEU A 140 9.17 13.50 -13.93
CA LEU A 140 7.84 13.19 -13.39
C LEU A 140 7.80 13.21 -11.86
N GLY A 141 8.95 13.15 -11.18
CA GLY A 141 9.02 13.01 -9.73
C GLY A 141 8.48 11.66 -9.24
N VAL A 142 8.76 10.58 -9.98
CA VAL A 142 8.32 9.21 -9.68
C VAL A 142 9.53 8.30 -9.45
N ASN A 143 9.35 7.07 -8.98
CA ASN A 143 10.53 6.22 -8.72
C ASN A 143 11.16 5.77 -10.04
N PHE A 144 12.49 5.74 -10.06
CA PHE A 144 13.22 5.07 -11.12
C PHE A 144 13.23 3.56 -10.88
N SER A 145 12.72 2.79 -11.84
CA SER A 145 12.71 1.33 -11.80
C SER A 145 13.37 0.75 -13.04
N LYS A 146 14.67 0.48 -12.94
CA LYS A 146 15.46 -0.12 -14.04
C LYS A 146 14.86 -1.44 -14.56
N LYS A 147 14.14 -2.18 -13.71
CA LYS A 147 13.50 -3.46 -14.06
C LYS A 147 12.36 -3.29 -15.08
N LEU A 148 11.76 -2.11 -15.21
CA LEU A 148 10.69 -1.87 -16.18
C LEU A 148 11.14 -2.05 -17.64
N HIS A 149 12.44 -1.94 -17.92
CA HIS A 149 12.98 -2.28 -19.25
C HIS A 149 12.76 -3.74 -19.66
N ASN A 150 12.50 -4.63 -18.68
CA ASN A 150 12.25 -6.05 -18.93
C ASN A 150 10.76 -6.37 -19.04
N ALA A 151 9.87 -5.37 -19.13
CA ALA A 151 8.43 -5.60 -19.22
C ALA A 151 8.04 -6.39 -20.48
N GLY A 152 8.77 -6.20 -21.60
CA GLY A 152 8.53 -6.92 -22.85
C GLY A 152 7.06 -6.86 -23.28
N ASP A 153 6.53 -8.00 -23.70
CA ASP A 153 5.14 -8.16 -24.17
C ASP A 153 4.09 -7.98 -23.06
N ALA A 154 4.51 -7.86 -21.79
CA ALA A 154 3.59 -7.52 -20.70
C ALA A 154 3.24 -6.03 -20.68
N ALA A 155 3.93 -5.17 -21.45
CA ALA A 155 3.58 -3.76 -21.58
C ALA A 155 2.76 -3.49 -22.84
N ARG A 156 1.77 -2.60 -22.74
CA ARG A 156 1.03 -2.12 -23.91
C ARG A 156 1.73 -0.90 -24.53
N ALA A 157 1.60 -0.76 -25.83
CA ALA A 157 2.15 0.38 -26.56
C ALA A 157 1.32 1.67 -26.35
N ALA A 158 2.02 2.79 -26.29
CA ALA A 158 1.42 4.11 -26.32
C ALA A 158 2.34 5.12 -26.99
N THR A 159 1.76 6.18 -27.56
CA THR A 159 2.51 7.35 -28.04
C THR A 159 2.40 8.48 -27.03
N ARG A 160 3.53 9.09 -26.66
CA ARG A 160 3.53 10.37 -25.92
C ARG A 160 3.16 11.52 -26.85
N ARG A 161 2.11 12.25 -26.50
CA ARG A 161 1.68 13.46 -27.20
C ARG A 161 2.51 14.67 -26.79
N ALA A 162 2.39 15.75 -27.56
CA ALA A 162 3.09 17.02 -27.30
C ALA A 162 2.75 17.65 -25.93
N ASP A 163 1.57 17.37 -25.39
CA ASP A 163 1.14 17.80 -24.06
C ASP A 163 1.64 16.89 -22.92
N GLY A 164 2.41 15.85 -23.25
CA GLY A 164 2.93 14.86 -22.31
C GLY A 164 1.95 13.74 -21.94
N THR A 165 0.70 13.77 -22.44
CA THR A 165 -0.28 12.70 -22.21
C THR A 165 -0.07 11.51 -23.14
N PHE A 166 -0.61 10.35 -22.77
CA PHE A 166 -0.49 9.12 -23.55
C PHE A 166 -1.71 8.92 -24.46
N LEU A 167 -1.43 8.58 -25.71
CA LEU A 167 -2.34 7.89 -26.60
C LEU A 167 -2.01 6.41 -26.55
N PHE A 168 -2.84 5.61 -25.89
CA PHE A 168 -2.67 4.15 -25.86
C PHE A 168 -3.21 3.53 -27.15
N ASP A 169 -2.50 2.55 -27.68
CA ASP A 169 -2.88 1.89 -28.93
C ASP A 169 -4.12 0.99 -28.74
N SER A 170 -4.24 0.38 -27.56
CA SER A 170 -5.36 -0.47 -27.16
C SER A 170 -5.43 -0.63 -25.63
N GLY A 171 -6.40 -1.39 -25.14
CA GLY A 171 -6.56 -1.73 -23.74
C GLY A 171 -7.51 -0.80 -22.99
N LEU A 172 -8.67 -1.30 -22.63
CA LEU A 172 -9.66 -0.61 -21.78
C LEU A 172 -9.78 -1.29 -20.43
N VAL A 173 -10.21 -0.52 -19.44
CA VAL A 173 -10.60 -1.04 -18.13
C VAL A 173 -12.06 -0.71 -17.90
N ASP A 174 -12.83 -1.74 -17.54
CA ASP A 174 -14.18 -1.59 -17.03
C ASP A 174 -14.15 -1.41 -15.51
N PHE A 175 -14.51 -0.22 -15.05
CA PHE A 175 -14.62 0.13 -13.63
C PHE A 175 -16.04 0.01 -13.07
N ARG A 176 -17.00 -0.48 -13.87
CA ARG A 176 -18.40 -0.67 -13.44
C ARG A 176 -18.61 -1.80 -12.42
N PRO A 177 -17.86 -2.92 -12.44
CA PRO A 177 -18.07 -4.00 -11.48
C PRO A 177 -17.79 -3.57 -10.04
N ASN A 178 -18.61 -4.06 -9.10
CA ASN A 178 -18.31 -3.94 -7.68
C ASN A 178 -17.44 -5.12 -7.26
N ARG A 179 -16.37 -4.86 -6.49
CA ARG A 179 -15.56 -5.92 -5.91
C ARG A 179 -16.38 -6.72 -4.92
N GLU A 180 -16.47 -8.04 -5.12
CA GLU A 180 -17.21 -8.94 -4.24
C GLU A 180 -16.36 -10.15 -3.88
N VAL A 181 -16.33 -10.50 -2.60
CA VAL A 181 -15.68 -11.74 -2.12
C VAL A 181 -16.58 -12.37 -1.07
N VAL A 182 -17.07 -13.58 -1.36
CA VAL A 182 -17.91 -14.37 -0.44
C VAL A 182 -17.17 -15.65 -0.09
N ALA A 183 -17.03 -15.95 1.20
CA ALA A 183 -16.38 -17.17 1.65
C ALA A 183 -17.06 -18.44 1.08
N GLY A 184 -16.33 -19.55 1.06
CA GLY A 184 -16.90 -20.87 0.79
C GLY A 184 -17.86 -21.34 1.89
N SER A 185 -18.15 -22.65 1.96
CA SER A 185 -19.01 -23.18 3.03
C SER A 185 -18.36 -23.01 4.41
N GLN A 186 -19.13 -23.18 5.49
CA GLN A 186 -18.56 -23.10 6.84
C GLN A 186 -17.49 -24.18 7.09
N GLU A 187 -17.68 -25.37 6.53
CA GLU A 187 -16.74 -26.50 6.64
C GLU A 187 -15.52 -26.31 5.73
N LYS A 188 -15.64 -25.52 4.67
CA LYS A 188 -14.54 -25.19 3.75
C LYS A 188 -14.64 -23.74 3.25
N PRO A 189 -14.19 -22.76 4.04
CA PRO A 189 -14.28 -21.34 3.68
C PRO A 189 -13.40 -20.93 2.48
N PHE A 190 -12.46 -21.78 2.06
CA PHE A 190 -11.58 -21.53 0.91
C PHE A 190 -11.58 -22.71 -0.08
N PRO A 191 -11.65 -22.46 -1.40
CA PRO A 191 -11.69 -21.15 -2.06
C PRO A 191 -13.01 -20.38 -1.81
N PRO A 192 -13.03 -19.04 -2.02
CA PRO A 192 -14.25 -18.25 -1.99
C PRO A 192 -15.31 -18.83 -2.93
N SER A 193 -16.59 -18.72 -2.56
CA SER A 193 -17.71 -19.07 -3.43
C SER A 193 -17.95 -18.02 -4.51
N VAL A 194 -17.59 -16.76 -4.22
CA VAL A 194 -17.59 -15.64 -5.16
C VAL A 194 -16.27 -14.87 -4.99
N ALA A 195 -15.65 -14.50 -6.11
CA ALA A 195 -14.46 -13.67 -6.14
C ALA A 195 -14.46 -12.81 -7.42
N GLU A 196 -15.14 -11.66 -7.35
CA GLU A 196 -15.28 -10.72 -8.45
C GLU A 196 -14.37 -9.50 -8.25
N PRO A 197 -13.57 -9.12 -9.26
CA PRO A 197 -12.77 -7.91 -9.20
C PRO A 197 -13.64 -6.64 -9.35
N GLY A 198 -13.21 -5.53 -8.75
CA GLY A 198 -13.88 -4.23 -8.92
C GLY A 198 -13.47 -3.47 -10.19
N SER A 199 -12.53 -4.00 -10.95
CA SER A 199 -12.09 -3.44 -12.23
C SER A 199 -11.54 -4.56 -13.10
N VAL A 200 -11.91 -4.56 -14.37
CA VAL A 200 -11.54 -5.62 -15.32
C VAL A 200 -10.91 -4.98 -16.55
N GLY A 201 -9.63 -5.28 -16.79
CA GLY A 201 -8.99 -4.97 -18.06
C GLY A 201 -9.50 -5.89 -19.16
N ASP A 202 -9.62 -5.39 -20.39
CA ASP A 202 -9.80 -6.26 -21.56
C ASP A 202 -8.51 -7.02 -21.90
N GLU A 203 -8.57 -7.82 -22.97
CA GLU A 203 -7.44 -8.69 -23.39
C GLU A 203 -6.17 -7.92 -23.75
N ASP A 204 -6.31 -6.65 -24.14
CA ASP A 204 -5.21 -5.78 -24.55
C ASP A 204 -4.72 -4.87 -23.42
N TYR A 205 -5.37 -4.92 -22.24
CA TYR A 205 -5.02 -4.05 -21.13
C TYR A 205 -3.76 -4.54 -20.40
N SER A 206 -2.83 -3.60 -20.21
CA SER A 206 -1.75 -3.72 -19.26
C SER A 206 -1.57 -2.42 -18.47
N PRO A 207 -1.26 -2.49 -17.16
CA PRO A 207 -0.82 -1.33 -16.39
C PRO A 207 0.61 -0.87 -16.74
N LEU A 208 1.39 -1.71 -17.44
CA LEU A 208 2.72 -1.35 -17.92
C LEU A 208 2.62 -0.76 -19.33
N VAL A 209 3.41 0.29 -19.59
CA VAL A 209 3.32 1.06 -20.82
C VAL A 209 4.69 1.20 -21.44
N LEU A 210 4.82 0.88 -22.72
CA LEU A 210 5.97 1.17 -23.56
C LEU A 210 5.65 2.41 -24.40
N VAL A 211 6.52 3.41 -24.34
CA VAL A 211 6.34 4.74 -24.94
C VAL A 211 7.56 5.14 -25.76
#